data_AF-A0A2N0HJV8-F1
#
_entry.id   AF-A0A2N0HJV8-F1
#
_cell.length_a   1.000
_cell.length_b   1.000
_cell.length_c   1.000
_cell.angle_alpha   90.00
_cell.angle_beta   90.00
_cell.angle_gamma   90.00
#
_symmetry.space_group_name_H-M   'P 1'
#
loop_
_entity.id
_entity.type
_entity.pdbx_description
1 polymer ?
#
loop_
_entity_poly.entity_id
_entity_poly.type
_entity_poly.pdbx_seq_one_letter_code
_entity_poly.pdbx_strand_id
1 'polypeptide(L)'
;MSQGPEPVAWLNHDWTGGGTLLSYTPVPAETKRSGNELHDRFWGLSTRSPLTPYFTVWRDVARATVDDRKLGLPSRIGLFAQFGTDPWTPPPDLVEEASQRQMRDEGQISLGWRWADEETGYELDSLGLQINRAGQARPFRSFHRGAELAMLDVVVAPILRPDGADAPIGFHVSGQLRERYNSGEAPKGDPVRFTAMGTAAAMPGWMMY
;
A
#
# COMPACT_ATOMS: atom_id res chain seq x y z
N MET A 1 28.65 -9.48 9.79
CA MET A 1 27.29 -8.89 9.85
C MET A 1 26.56 -9.34 8.59
N SER A 2 25.53 -10.16 8.73
CA SER A 2 24.65 -10.49 7.59
C SER A 2 23.90 -9.22 7.21
N GLN A 3 24.06 -8.73 5.98
CA GLN A 3 23.25 -7.62 5.48
C GLN A 3 21.81 -8.15 5.38
N GLY A 4 20.89 -7.51 6.09
CA GLY A 4 19.46 -7.82 5.97
C GLY A 4 18.95 -7.54 4.55
N PRO A 5 17.70 -7.95 4.22
CA PRO A 5 17.12 -7.68 2.91
C PRO A 5 17.11 -6.17 2.65
N GLU A 6 17.48 -5.77 1.43
CA GLU A 6 17.42 -4.36 1.02
C GLU A 6 15.95 -3.93 0.87
N PRO A 7 15.58 -2.73 1.36
CA PRO A 7 14.23 -2.22 1.20
C PRO A 7 13.94 -1.84 -0.26
N VAL A 8 12.75 -2.16 -0.73
CA VAL A 8 12.27 -1.84 -2.10
C VAL A 8 11.38 -0.60 -2.15
N ALA A 9 10.88 -0.18 -0.98
CA ALA A 9 10.10 1.03 -0.83
C ALA A 9 10.25 1.59 0.59
N TRP A 10 9.94 2.87 0.74
CA TRP A 10 9.95 3.56 2.02
C TRP A 10 8.80 4.56 2.14
N LEU A 11 8.46 4.88 3.39
CA LEU A 11 7.46 5.87 3.78
C LEU A 11 8.08 6.75 4.87
N ASN A 12 8.24 8.04 4.58
CA ASN A 12 8.58 9.07 5.55
C ASN A 12 7.31 9.83 5.97
N HIS A 13 7.20 10.18 7.25
CA HIS A 13 6.10 11.00 7.77
C HIS A 13 6.54 11.84 8.97
N ASP A 14 5.77 12.87 9.32
CA ASP A 14 5.99 13.71 10.50
C ASP A 14 5.00 13.46 11.65
N TRP A 15 4.00 12.59 11.47
CA TRP A 15 3.02 12.30 12.51
C TRP A 15 3.64 11.81 13.82
N THR A 16 3.24 12.42 14.93
CA THR A 16 3.59 12.08 16.33
C THR A 16 5.08 11.86 16.61
N GLY A 17 5.97 12.61 15.94
CA GLY A 17 7.42 12.53 16.11
C GLY A 17 8.17 12.01 14.89
N GLY A 18 7.43 11.62 13.84
CA GLY A 18 7.95 11.25 12.53
C GLY A 18 8.84 10.00 12.52
N GLY A 19 9.24 9.61 11.32
CA GLY A 19 10.07 8.44 11.09
C GLY A 19 10.12 8.04 9.62
N THR A 20 11.03 7.11 9.31
CA THR A 20 11.04 6.41 8.02
C THR A 20 10.75 4.94 8.26
N LEU A 21 9.78 4.43 7.53
CA LEU A 21 9.36 3.03 7.55
C LEU A 21 9.71 2.39 6.21
N LEU A 22 10.00 1.10 6.23
CA LEU A 22 10.59 0.35 5.12
C LEU A 22 9.71 -0.84 4.74
N SER A 23 9.76 -1.18 3.45
CA SER A 23 9.07 -2.31 2.87
C SER A 23 10.03 -3.17 2.04
N TYR A 24 9.77 -4.46 1.96
CA TYR A 24 10.70 -5.44 1.37
C TYR A 24 10.01 -6.29 0.30
N THR A 25 10.79 -6.99 -0.52
CA THR A 25 10.24 -7.96 -1.46
C THR A 25 9.50 -9.06 -0.70
N PRO A 26 8.25 -9.40 -1.08
CA PRO A 26 7.50 -10.45 -0.41
C PRO A 26 8.15 -11.83 -0.65
N VAL A 27 8.39 -12.56 0.44
CA VAL A 27 8.87 -13.96 0.43
C VAL A 27 7.74 -14.85 0.93
N PRO A 28 7.45 -16.02 0.32
CA PRO A 28 6.39 -16.90 0.80
C PRO A 28 6.70 -17.46 2.19
N ALA A 29 5.67 -17.63 3.02
CA ALA A 29 5.75 -18.36 4.28
C ALA A 29 4.86 -19.61 4.25
N GLU A 30 5.33 -20.70 4.87
CA GLU A 30 4.55 -21.94 4.96
C GLU A 30 3.39 -21.83 5.97
N THR A 31 3.55 -21.05 7.05
CA THR A 31 2.62 -21.02 8.19
C THR A 31 2.45 -19.63 8.81
N LYS A 32 1.83 -18.69 8.07
CA LYS A 32 1.47 -17.34 8.57
C LYS A 32 0.03 -16.97 8.20
N ARG A 33 -0.53 -15.96 8.86
CA ARG A 33 -1.92 -15.48 8.65
C ARG A 33 -2.01 -14.08 7.99
N SER A 34 -0.88 -13.43 7.69
CA SER A 34 -0.78 -12.10 7.08
C SER A 34 -1.35 -11.99 5.66
N GLY A 35 -1.50 -13.10 4.94
CA GLY A 35 -2.06 -13.15 3.57
C GLY A 35 -3.52 -12.69 3.52
N ASN A 36 -4.31 -13.02 4.54
CA ASN A 36 -5.73 -12.68 4.61
C ASN A 36 -5.97 -11.15 4.54
N GLU A 37 -5.11 -10.33 5.15
CA GLU A 37 -5.25 -8.87 5.16
C GLU A 37 -4.99 -8.24 3.79
N LEU A 38 -3.93 -8.68 3.10
CA LEU A 38 -3.64 -8.30 1.72
C LEU A 38 -4.83 -8.63 0.84
N HIS A 39 -5.32 -9.84 1.04
CA HIS A 39 -6.34 -10.44 0.25
C HIS A 39 -7.69 -9.69 0.38
N ASP A 40 -8.16 -9.39 1.60
CA ASP A 40 -9.41 -8.64 1.80
C ASP A 40 -9.35 -7.22 1.22
N ARG A 41 -8.14 -6.64 1.14
CA ARG A 41 -7.92 -5.33 0.53
C ARG A 41 -8.00 -5.34 -0.98
N PHE A 42 -7.86 -6.52 -1.59
CA PHE A 42 -7.80 -6.66 -3.03
C PHE A 42 -8.95 -7.51 -3.63
N TRP A 43 -9.43 -8.63 -3.02
CA TRP A 43 -10.31 -9.62 -3.74
C TRP A 43 -11.40 -10.47 -3.02
N GLY A 44 -11.35 -10.84 -1.75
CA GLY A 44 -12.37 -11.75 -1.11
C GLY A 44 -12.22 -13.31 -1.04
N LEU A 45 -11.18 -14.03 -1.53
CA LEU A 45 -10.90 -15.49 -1.39
C LEU A 45 -9.45 -15.91 -0.92
N SER A 46 -9.30 -17.10 -0.28
CA SER A 46 -8.09 -17.69 0.36
C SER A 46 -6.71 -17.34 -0.23
N THR A 47 -5.72 -17.04 0.64
CA THR A 47 -4.35 -16.66 0.22
C THR A 47 -3.25 -17.24 1.11
N ARG A 48 -2.08 -17.52 0.49
CA ARG A 48 -0.83 -17.75 1.23
C ARG A 48 -0.26 -16.42 1.75
N SER A 49 0.42 -16.51 2.89
CA SER A 49 0.94 -15.37 3.63
C SER A 49 2.42 -15.10 3.35
N PRO A 50 2.86 -13.83 3.27
CA PRO A 50 4.28 -13.51 3.22
C PRO A 50 4.97 -13.79 4.56
N LEU A 51 6.28 -14.03 4.49
CA LEU A 51 7.17 -14.24 5.63
C LEU A 51 7.25 -13.01 6.53
N THR A 52 7.34 -11.83 5.92
CA THR A 52 7.30 -10.54 6.60
C THR A 52 5.99 -9.82 6.27
N PRO A 53 5.44 -9.00 7.20
CA PRO A 53 4.23 -8.23 6.91
C PRO A 53 4.53 -6.95 6.12
N TYR A 54 5.80 -6.57 5.95
CA TYR A 54 6.22 -5.33 5.30
C TYR A 54 6.63 -5.62 3.86
N PHE A 55 5.70 -5.39 2.94
CA PHE A 55 5.91 -5.64 1.51
C PHE A 55 5.12 -4.64 0.66
N THR A 56 5.52 -4.52 -0.61
CA THR A 56 4.89 -3.62 -1.59
C THR A 56 4.57 -4.39 -2.87
N VAL A 57 3.30 -4.40 -3.27
CA VAL A 57 2.81 -5.11 -4.45
C VAL A 57 1.74 -4.33 -5.18
N TRP A 58 1.59 -4.58 -6.48
CA TRP A 58 0.51 -4.05 -7.31
C TRP A 58 -0.18 -5.15 -8.10
N ARG A 59 -1.39 -4.86 -8.61
CA ARG A 59 -2.03 -5.68 -9.64
C ARG A 59 -3.04 -4.91 -10.45
N ASP A 60 -3.33 -5.43 -11.62
CA ASP A 60 -4.53 -5.06 -12.38
C ASP A 60 -5.79 -5.50 -11.61
N VAL A 61 -6.66 -4.54 -11.32
CA VAL A 61 -7.94 -4.76 -10.62
C VAL A 61 -9.16 -4.71 -11.54
N ALA A 62 -8.96 -4.53 -12.84
CA ALA A 62 -10.04 -4.31 -13.81
C ALA A 62 -10.42 -5.52 -14.66
N ARG A 63 -10.07 -6.75 -14.27
CA ARG A 63 -10.37 -7.97 -15.06
C ARG A 63 -11.86 -8.33 -15.20
N ALA A 64 -12.76 -7.41 -14.82
CA ALA A 64 -14.20 -7.62 -14.73
C ALA A 64 -14.92 -7.61 -16.09
N THR A 65 -14.48 -6.81 -17.08
CA THR A 65 -15.19 -6.71 -18.37
C THR A 65 -14.37 -7.19 -19.57
N VAL A 66 -15.07 -7.55 -20.65
CA VAL A 66 -14.45 -7.97 -21.92
C VAL A 66 -13.74 -6.80 -22.60
N ASP A 67 -14.25 -5.58 -22.44
CA ASP A 67 -13.64 -4.38 -23.03
C ASP A 67 -12.35 -3.98 -22.30
N ASP A 68 -12.29 -4.16 -20.97
CA ASP A 68 -11.05 -4.00 -20.18
C ASP A 68 -9.94 -4.94 -20.68
N ARG A 69 -10.29 -6.14 -21.13
CA ARG A 69 -9.32 -7.14 -21.65
C ARG A 69 -8.85 -6.84 -23.07
N LYS A 70 -9.60 -6.06 -23.85
CA LYS A 70 -9.25 -5.71 -25.24
C LYS A 70 -8.16 -4.64 -25.32
N LEU A 71 -8.01 -3.81 -24.30
CA LEU A 71 -7.01 -2.73 -24.26
C LEU A 71 -5.56 -3.25 -24.27
N GLY A 72 -5.35 -4.55 -23.96
CA GLY A 72 -4.01 -5.11 -23.79
C GLY A 72 -3.23 -4.48 -22.64
N LEU A 73 -3.92 -3.72 -21.78
CA LEU A 73 -3.40 -2.87 -20.72
C LEU A 73 -4.25 -3.02 -19.46
N PRO A 74 -3.70 -2.89 -18.25
CA PRO A 74 -4.49 -2.78 -17.04
C PRO A 74 -5.39 -1.53 -17.11
N SER A 75 -6.73 -1.65 -17.12
CA SER A 75 -7.56 -0.44 -17.06
C SER A 75 -7.67 0.14 -15.64
N ARG A 76 -7.28 -0.63 -14.61
CA ARG A 76 -7.11 -0.13 -13.23
C ARG A 76 -5.94 -0.82 -12.55
N ILE A 77 -5.13 -0.03 -11.84
CA ILE A 77 -3.99 -0.52 -11.06
C ILE A 77 -4.32 -0.31 -9.59
N GLY A 78 -4.26 -1.37 -8.79
CA GLY A 78 -4.27 -1.29 -7.33
C GLY A 78 -2.87 -1.56 -6.80
N LEU A 79 -2.34 -0.68 -5.96
CA LEU A 79 -1.08 -0.85 -5.25
C LEU A 79 -1.34 -0.83 -3.74
N PHE A 80 -0.65 -1.72 -3.07
CA PHE A 80 -0.64 -1.81 -1.62
C PHE A 80 0.79 -1.91 -1.13
N ALA A 81 1.15 -1.08 -0.16
CA ALA A 81 2.39 -1.22 0.55
C ALA A 81 2.18 -1.13 2.05
N GLN A 82 2.83 -2.05 2.78
CA GLN A 82 2.93 -2.05 4.22
C GLN A 82 4.42 -1.86 4.59
N PHE A 83 4.64 -1.04 5.61
CA PHE A 83 5.94 -0.56 6.02
C PHE A 83 6.12 -0.76 7.53
N GLY A 84 7.36 -0.93 7.97
CA GLY A 84 7.73 -0.87 9.38
C GLY A 84 9.21 -0.55 9.56
N THR A 85 9.68 -0.52 10.80
CA THR A 85 11.05 -0.10 11.14
C THR A 85 12.13 -1.09 10.68
N ASP A 86 11.85 -2.38 10.79
CA ASP A 86 12.81 -3.47 10.60
C ASP A 86 12.09 -4.74 10.12
N PRO A 87 12.71 -5.58 9.28
CA PRO A 87 12.07 -6.79 8.81
C PRO A 87 11.90 -7.78 9.97
N TRP A 88 10.69 -8.33 10.13
CA TRP A 88 10.41 -9.37 11.13
C TRP A 88 9.42 -10.39 10.59
N THR A 89 9.43 -11.58 11.20
CA THR A 89 8.54 -12.69 10.86
C THR A 89 7.47 -12.82 11.94
N PRO A 90 6.17 -12.66 11.61
CA PRO A 90 5.10 -12.79 12.58
C PRO A 90 5.08 -14.16 13.26
N PRO A 91 4.78 -14.26 14.57
CA PRO A 91 4.52 -15.55 15.19
C PRO A 91 3.27 -16.19 14.56
N PRO A 92 3.13 -17.53 14.62
CA PRO A 92 1.92 -18.21 14.15
C PRO A 92 0.69 -17.95 15.04
N ASP A 93 0.90 -17.52 16.29
CA ASP A 93 -0.17 -17.17 17.23
C ASP A 93 -0.72 -15.75 16.97
N LEU A 94 -2.04 -15.62 16.85
CA LEU A 94 -2.70 -14.36 16.51
C LEU A 94 -2.67 -13.33 17.63
N VAL A 95 -2.67 -13.77 18.89
CA VAL A 95 -2.63 -12.87 20.04
C VAL A 95 -1.23 -12.30 20.17
N GLU A 96 -0.21 -13.13 20.00
CA GLU A 96 1.18 -12.71 19.96
C GLU A 96 1.47 -11.80 18.76
N GLU A 97 0.96 -12.13 17.57
CA GLU A 97 1.10 -11.25 16.39
C GLU A 97 0.49 -9.87 16.66
N ALA A 98 -0.76 -9.82 17.15
CA ALA A 98 -1.43 -8.56 17.46
C ALA A 98 -0.68 -7.75 18.53
N SER A 99 -0.16 -8.42 19.56
CA SER A 99 0.67 -7.81 20.60
C SER A 99 1.94 -7.19 20.02
N GLN A 100 2.67 -7.92 19.18
CA GLN A 100 3.89 -7.42 18.55
C GLN A 100 3.60 -6.24 17.62
N ARG A 101 2.50 -6.28 16.85
CA ARG A 101 2.09 -5.15 15.99
C ARG A 101 1.76 -3.88 16.79
N GLN A 102 1.12 -4.01 17.96
CA GLN A 102 0.85 -2.85 18.83
C GLN A 102 2.11 -2.19 19.39
N MET A 103 3.20 -2.96 19.51
CA MET A 103 4.49 -2.48 20.03
C MET A 103 5.39 -1.89 18.92
N ARG A 104 4.93 -1.88 17.66
CA ARG A 104 5.74 -1.47 16.51
C ARG A 104 5.17 -0.26 15.80
N ASP A 105 6.09 0.52 15.23
CA ASP A 105 5.75 1.56 14.27
C ASP A 105 5.49 0.90 12.92
N GLU A 106 4.30 1.12 12.38
CA GLU A 106 3.86 0.56 11.10
C GLU A 106 3.21 1.63 10.24
N GLY A 107 3.31 1.46 8.93
CA GLY A 107 2.73 2.34 7.94
C GLY A 107 2.06 1.54 6.86
N GLN A 108 1.06 2.12 6.24
CA GLN A 108 0.39 1.51 5.12
C GLN A 108 -0.05 2.59 4.15
N ILE A 109 0.21 2.33 2.87
CA ILE A 109 -0.36 3.09 1.78
C ILE A 109 -1.15 2.18 0.84
N SER A 110 -2.29 2.67 0.38
CA SER A 110 -3.14 2.02 -0.61
C SER A 110 -3.44 3.04 -1.69
N LEU A 111 -3.06 2.71 -2.93
CA LEU A 111 -3.21 3.60 -4.07
C LEU A 111 -3.99 2.86 -5.15
N GLY A 112 -4.91 3.55 -5.79
CA GLY A 112 -5.64 3.03 -6.94
C GLY A 112 -5.55 4.03 -8.07
N TRP A 113 -5.26 3.54 -9.26
CA TRP A 113 -5.29 4.33 -10.49
C TRP A 113 -6.28 3.74 -11.49
N ARG A 114 -6.80 4.63 -12.33
CA ARG A 114 -7.67 4.30 -13.45
C ARG A 114 -7.04 4.85 -14.71
N TRP A 115 -7.09 4.04 -15.77
CA TRP A 115 -6.70 4.51 -17.09
C TRP A 115 -7.65 5.62 -17.55
N ALA A 116 -7.11 6.78 -17.90
CA ALA A 116 -7.85 7.88 -18.48
C ALA A 116 -7.83 7.77 -20.01
N ASP A 117 -6.67 8.00 -20.62
CA ASP A 117 -6.44 7.95 -22.07
C ASP A 117 -4.93 7.88 -22.39
N GLU A 118 -4.55 7.88 -23.68
CA GLU A 118 -3.15 7.80 -24.10
C GLU A 118 -2.31 9.05 -23.78
N GLU A 119 -2.94 10.22 -23.65
CA GLU A 119 -2.26 11.49 -23.38
C GLU A 119 -2.01 11.69 -21.87
N THR A 120 -3.01 11.35 -21.08
CA THR A 120 -3.05 11.51 -19.62
C THR A 120 -2.48 10.29 -18.88
N GLY A 121 -2.64 9.09 -19.44
CA GLY A 121 -2.23 7.84 -18.83
C GLY A 121 -3.09 7.44 -17.64
N TYR A 122 -2.45 7.05 -16.54
CA TYR A 122 -3.14 6.65 -15.30
C TYR A 122 -3.35 7.83 -14.36
N GLU A 123 -4.61 8.04 -13.98
CA GLU A 123 -4.99 9.02 -12.96
C GLU A 123 -5.24 8.33 -11.62
N LEU A 124 -4.86 8.99 -10.52
CA LEU A 124 -5.13 8.51 -9.18
C LEU A 124 -6.65 8.57 -8.89
N ASP A 125 -7.23 7.42 -8.55
CA ASP A 125 -8.65 7.23 -8.25
C ASP A 125 -8.89 6.94 -6.76
N SER A 126 -7.86 6.48 -6.02
CA SER A 126 -7.93 6.34 -4.57
C SER A 126 -6.58 6.48 -3.87
N LEU A 127 -6.61 7.06 -2.67
CA LEU A 127 -5.47 7.22 -1.76
C LEU A 127 -5.91 6.86 -0.34
N GLY A 128 -5.21 5.92 0.29
CA GLY A 128 -5.34 5.59 1.69
C GLY A 128 -3.99 5.62 2.37
N LEU A 129 -3.87 6.38 3.45
CA LEU A 129 -2.70 6.38 4.33
C LEU A 129 -3.13 6.01 5.74
N GLN A 130 -2.46 5.02 6.33
CA GLN A 130 -2.58 4.69 7.74
C GLN A 130 -1.20 4.62 8.37
N ILE A 131 -1.02 5.26 9.52
CA ILE A 131 0.23 5.19 10.29
C ILE A 131 -0.12 4.78 11.71
N ASN A 132 0.56 3.75 12.21
CA ASN A 132 0.52 3.28 13.57
C ASN A 132 1.85 3.62 14.24
N ARG A 133 1.81 4.17 15.45
CA ARG A 133 3.01 4.44 16.24
C ARG A 133 2.89 3.70 17.57
N ALA A 134 3.96 3.03 17.97
CA ALA A 134 4.06 2.35 19.25
C ALA A 134 3.73 3.31 20.39
N GLY A 135 2.85 2.89 21.28
CA GLY A 135 2.38 3.70 22.42
C GLY A 135 1.30 4.74 22.07
N GLN A 136 0.89 4.88 20.79
CA GLN A 136 -0.28 5.68 20.43
C GLN A 136 -1.54 4.83 20.41
N ALA A 137 -2.60 5.32 21.07
CA ALA A 137 -3.86 4.56 21.22
C ALA A 137 -4.67 4.46 19.92
N ARG A 138 -4.51 5.42 19.00
CA ARG A 138 -5.23 5.46 17.73
C ARG A 138 -4.26 5.73 16.58
N PRO A 139 -4.39 5.02 15.45
CA PRO A 139 -3.59 5.30 14.28
C PRO A 139 -4.06 6.58 13.59
N PHE A 140 -3.14 7.27 12.92
CA PHE A 140 -3.50 8.24 11.88
C PHE A 140 -4.11 7.49 10.71
N ARG A 141 -5.22 8.01 10.18
CA ARG A 141 -5.90 7.45 9.01
C ARG A 141 -6.37 8.58 8.12
N SER A 142 -6.17 8.44 6.82
CA SER A 142 -6.67 9.38 5.83
C SER A 142 -7.01 8.63 4.54
N PHE A 143 -8.30 8.51 4.24
CA PHE A 143 -8.81 7.78 3.07
C PHE A 143 -9.60 8.69 2.13
N HIS A 144 -9.27 8.62 0.84
CA HIS A 144 -9.79 9.49 -0.22
C HIS A 144 -10.02 8.73 -1.53
N ARG A 145 -11.06 9.09 -2.28
CA ARG A 145 -11.48 8.47 -3.55
C ARG A 145 -12.15 9.45 -4.50
N GLY A 146 -11.94 9.25 -5.80
CA GLY A 146 -12.61 10.01 -6.86
C GLY A 146 -12.32 11.51 -6.78
N ALA A 147 -13.36 12.33 -6.97
CA ALA A 147 -13.24 13.78 -7.12
C ALA A 147 -12.60 14.51 -5.94
N GLU A 148 -12.60 13.92 -4.73
CA GLU A 148 -12.00 14.57 -3.56
C GLU A 148 -10.47 14.61 -3.59
N LEU A 149 -9.84 13.75 -4.39
CA LEU A 149 -8.39 13.74 -4.58
C LEU A 149 -7.88 15.05 -5.19
N ALA A 150 -8.68 15.69 -6.05
CA ALA A 150 -8.33 16.97 -6.68
C ALA A 150 -8.25 18.15 -5.69
N MET A 151 -8.78 17.98 -4.47
CA MET A 151 -8.74 18.99 -3.41
C MET A 151 -7.58 18.78 -2.43
N LEU A 152 -6.80 17.71 -2.58
CA LEU A 152 -5.71 17.39 -1.67
C LEU A 152 -4.43 18.10 -2.09
N ASP A 153 -3.65 18.53 -1.10
CA ASP A 153 -2.26 18.95 -1.29
C ASP A 153 -1.37 17.70 -1.40
N VAL A 154 -1.57 16.92 -2.47
CA VAL A 154 -0.86 15.68 -2.76
C VAL A 154 -0.35 15.70 -4.19
N VAL A 155 0.93 15.38 -4.34
CA VAL A 155 1.60 15.21 -5.62
C VAL A 155 1.90 13.73 -5.80
N VAL A 156 1.49 13.19 -6.96
CA VAL A 156 1.79 11.81 -7.36
C VAL A 156 2.57 11.83 -8.66
N ALA A 157 3.68 11.11 -8.71
CA ALA A 157 4.41 10.89 -9.94
C ALA A 157 3.54 10.10 -10.93
N PRO A 158 3.53 10.46 -12.22
CA PRO A 158 2.74 9.74 -13.20
C PRO A 158 3.19 8.29 -13.26
N ILE A 159 2.21 7.38 -13.25
CA ILE A 159 2.46 5.98 -13.58
C ILE A 159 2.36 5.85 -15.08
N LEU A 160 3.50 5.57 -15.70
CA LEU A 160 3.56 5.23 -17.11
C LEU A 160 2.99 3.83 -17.33
N ARG A 161 2.63 3.57 -18.58
CA ARG A 161 2.23 2.25 -19.06
C ARG A 161 3.27 1.19 -18.62
N PRO A 162 2.88 0.17 -17.83
CA PRO A 162 3.78 -0.93 -17.54
C PRO A 162 4.06 -1.75 -18.80
N ASP A 163 5.29 -2.22 -18.96
CA ASP A 163 5.73 -3.01 -20.13
C ASP A 163 5.07 -4.41 -20.22
N GLY A 164 4.32 -4.80 -19.19
CA GLY A 164 3.56 -6.05 -19.14
C GLY A 164 2.81 -6.22 -17.83
N ALA A 165 1.95 -7.24 -17.75
CA ALA A 165 1.14 -7.53 -16.56
C ALA A 165 1.97 -7.89 -15.31
N ASP A 166 3.21 -8.34 -15.51
CA ASP A 166 4.13 -8.73 -14.43
C ASP A 166 5.24 -7.69 -14.17
N ALA A 167 5.26 -6.58 -14.94
CA ALA A 167 6.30 -5.56 -14.81
C ALA A 167 6.17 -4.83 -13.45
N PRO A 168 7.26 -4.54 -12.75
CA PRO A 168 7.19 -3.74 -11.54
C PRO A 168 6.74 -2.30 -11.85
N ILE A 169 6.08 -1.66 -10.89
CA ILE A 169 5.64 -0.27 -11.01
C ILE A 169 6.36 0.57 -9.96
N GLY A 170 7.07 1.60 -10.43
CA GLY A 170 7.58 2.66 -9.58
C GLY A 170 6.45 3.58 -9.14
N PHE A 171 6.42 3.96 -7.87
CA PHE A 171 5.50 4.96 -7.36
C PHE A 171 6.24 6.01 -6.54
N HIS A 172 5.73 7.23 -6.57
CA HIS A 172 6.16 8.31 -5.69
C HIS A 172 4.94 9.18 -5.40
N VAL A 173 4.58 9.30 -4.13
CA VAL A 173 3.49 10.13 -3.65
C VAL A 173 3.96 10.92 -2.45
N SER A 174 3.69 12.21 -2.43
CA SER A 174 4.05 13.10 -1.33
C SER A 174 2.96 14.14 -1.12
N GLY A 175 2.82 14.66 0.10
CA GLY A 175 1.82 15.68 0.36
C GLY A 175 1.47 15.84 1.83
N GLN A 176 0.34 16.51 2.06
CA GLN A 176 -0.21 16.81 3.37
C GLN A 176 -1.63 16.28 3.48
N LEU A 177 -1.90 15.47 4.51
CA LEU A 177 -3.20 14.87 4.76
C LEU A 177 -3.67 15.16 6.18
N ARG A 178 -4.96 15.42 6.32
CA ARG A 178 -5.62 15.49 7.62
C ARG A 178 -6.27 14.16 7.97
N GLU A 179 -6.54 13.94 9.25
CA GLU A 179 -7.22 12.72 9.68
C GLU A 179 -8.61 12.64 9.08
N ARG A 180 -8.94 11.47 8.55
CA ARG A 180 -10.21 11.17 7.92
C ARG A 180 -10.40 9.66 7.86
N TYR A 181 -11.36 9.13 8.62
CA TYR A 181 -11.52 7.69 8.76
C TYR A 181 -12.26 7.07 7.57
N ASN A 182 -13.18 7.82 6.96
CA ASN A 182 -13.96 7.35 5.81
C ASN A 182 -14.10 8.42 4.71
N SER A 183 -14.26 7.97 3.47
CA SER A 183 -14.66 8.86 2.37
C SER A 183 -16.04 9.49 2.68
N GLY A 184 -16.23 10.74 2.30
CA GLY A 184 -17.36 11.60 2.68
C GLY A 184 -17.26 12.28 4.06
N GLU A 185 -16.36 11.87 4.96
CA GLU A 185 -16.22 12.52 6.27
C GLU A 185 -15.45 13.85 6.17
N ALA A 186 -15.77 14.81 7.04
CA ALA A 186 -14.97 16.03 7.16
C ALA A 186 -13.57 15.73 7.74
N PRO A 187 -12.49 16.29 7.16
CA PRO A 187 -11.14 16.11 7.70
C PRO A 187 -10.98 16.78 9.08
N LYS A 188 -10.18 16.17 9.95
CA LYS A 188 -9.95 16.57 11.34
C LYS A 188 -8.46 16.68 11.66
N GLY A 189 -8.15 17.41 12.73
CA GLY A 189 -6.79 17.56 13.24
C GLY A 189 -5.87 18.38 12.34
N ASP A 190 -4.59 18.37 12.72
CA ASP A 190 -3.52 19.03 11.99
C ASP A 190 -3.10 18.21 10.77
N PRO A 191 -2.60 18.85 9.70
CA PRO A 191 -2.06 18.15 8.54
C PRO A 191 -0.79 17.39 8.93
N VAL A 192 -0.69 16.16 8.44
CA VAL A 192 0.48 15.28 8.49
C VAL A 192 1.15 15.28 7.13
N ARG A 193 2.44 15.58 7.10
CA ARG A 193 3.27 15.44 5.90
C ARG A 193 3.73 14.00 5.76
N PHE A 194 3.73 13.54 4.52
CA PHE A 194 4.27 12.24 4.19
C PHE A 194 4.92 12.24 2.82
N THR A 195 5.81 11.28 2.61
CA THR A 195 6.37 10.93 1.30
C THR A 195 6.56 9.43 1.26
N ALA A 196 6.00 8.77 0.26
CA ALA A 196 6.19 7.35 0.03
C ALA A 196 6.69 7.14 -1.39
N MET A 197 7.72 6.33 -1.54
CA MET A 197 8.19 5.93 -2.86
C MET A 197 8.87 4.57 -2.84
N GLY A 198 8.96 3.98 -4.02
CA GLY A 198 9.65 2.73 -4.23
C GLY A 198 9.08 1.98 -5.42
N THR A 199 9.30 0.67 -5.41
CA THR A 199 8.89 -0.21 -6.48
C THR A 199 7.94 -1.27 -5.94
N ALA A 200 6.75 -1.35 -6.53
CA ALA A 200 5.83 -2.45 -6.30
C ALA A 200 6.10 -3.54 -7.34
N ALA A 201 6.36 -4.77 -6.88
CA ALA A 201 6.33 -5.92 -7.77
C ALA A 201 4.88 -6.29 -8.12
N ALA A 202 4.65 -6.91 -9.27
CA ALA A 202 3.35 -7.52 -9.54
C ALA A 202 3.01 -8.53 -8.43
N MET A 203 1.74 -8.63 -8.06
CA MET A 203 1.27 -9.53 -7.01
C MET A 203 1.72 -10.97 -7.33
N PRO A 204 2.58 -11.59 -6.49
CA PRO A 204 3.09 -12.91 -6.78
C PRO A 204 1.96 -13.94 -6.94
N GLY A 205 2.11 -14.87 -7.87
CA GLY A 205 1.09 -15.89 -8.12
C GLY A 205 0.70 -16.68 -6.86
N TRP A 206 1.66 -16.94 -5.96
CA TRP A 206 1.38 -17.63 -4.69
C TRP A 206 0.55 -16.82 -3.70
N MET A 207 0.43 -15.49 -3.84
CA MET A 207 -0.49 -14.65 -3.07
C MET A 207 -1.89 -14.59 -3.69
N MET A 208 -2.09 -15.14 -4.90
CA MET A 208 -3.38 -15.12 -5.59
C MET A 208 -4.23 -16.39 -5.35
N TYR A 209 -3.68 -17.43 -4.72
CA TYR A 209 -4.30 -18.75 -4.52
C TYR A 209 -4.24 -19.21 -3.06
#